data_AF-A0A7S2KZ62-F1
#
_entry.id   AF-A0A7S2KZ62-F1
#
_cell.length_a   1.000
_cell.length_b   1.000
_cell.length_c   1.000
_cell.angle_alpha   90.00
_cell.angle_beta   90.00
_cell.angle_gamma   90.00
#
_symmetry.space_group_name_H-M   'P 1'
#
loop_
_entity.id
_entity.type
_entity.pdbx_description
1 polymer ?
#
loop_
_entity_poly.entity_id
_entity_poly.type
_entity_poly.pdbx_seq_one_letter_code
_entity_poly.pdbx_strand_id
1 'polypeptide(L)'
;RLISVHLMHTALVAGWAGSMALYELAVFDPSDPVLNPMWRQGMFVMPFMTRLGITDSWGGWSITGESVSNPGLWSFEGVALSHIVLSGMCFLAAIWHWVYWDLELFRDPRTGE
;
A
#
# COMPACT_ATOMS: atom_id res chain seq x y z
N ARG A 1 3.94 -8.97 -23.87
CA ARG A 1 4.78 -8.13 -22.96
C ARG A 1 4.05 -6.95 -22.31
N LEU A 2 2.93 -6.46 -22.86
CA LEU A 2 2.17 -5.35 -22.25
C LEU A 2 1.76 -5.59 -20.78
N ILE A 3 1.31 -6.80 -20.44
CA ILE A 3 0.94 -7.15 -19.06
C ILE A 3 2.12 -6.96 -18.09
N SER A 4 3.35 -7.30 -18.51
CA SER A 4 4.54 -7.14 -17.66
C SER A 4 4.80 -5.68 -17.28
N VAL A 5 4.70 -4.74 -18.23
CA VAL A 5 4.93 -3.32 -17.93
C VAL A 5 3.79 -2.72 -17.09
N HIS A 6 2.55 -3.19 -17.26
CA HIS A 6 1.46 -2.83 -16.35
C HIS A 6 1.70 -3.34 -14.94
N LEU A 7 2.14 -4.61 -14.77
CA LEU A 7 2.49 -5.16 -13.46
C LEU A 7 3.64 -4.39 -12.81
N MET A 8 4.65 -3.98 -13.58
CA MET A 8 5.74 -3.14 -13.08
C MET A 8 5.22 -1.78 -12.60
N HIS A 9 4.37 -1.11 -13.38
CA HIS A 9 3.75 0.14 -12.97
C HIS A 9 2.93 -0.03 -11.68
N THR A 10 2.13 -1.10 -11.58
CA THR A 10 1.37 -1.43 -10.36
C THR A 10 2.30 -1.67 -9.17
N ALA A 11 3.41 -2.39 -9.36
CA ALA A 11 4.40 -2.62 -8.31
C ALA A 11 5.00 -1.30 -7.78
N LEU A 12 5.34 -0.38 -8.68
CA LEU A 12 5.88 0.93 -8.32
C LEU A 12 4.87 1.77 -7.51
N VAL A 13 3.61 1.81 -7.96
CA VAL A 13 2.55 2.56 -7.26
C VAL A 13 2.24 1.94 -5.89
N ALA A 14 2.19 0.61 -5.79
CA ALA A 14 2.03 -0.07 -4.50
C ALA A 14 3.21 0.20 -3.56
N GLY A 15 4.44 0.18 -4.09
CA GLY A 15 5.65 0.49 -3.33
C GLY A 15 5.67 1.94 -2.82
N TRP A 16 5.24 2.89 -3.64
CA TRP A 16 5.05 4.28 -3.23
C TRP A 16 4.03 4.39 -2.09
N ALA A 17 2.87 3.73 -2.21
CA ALA A 17 1.82 3.80 -1.19
C ALA A 17 2.32 3.27 0.17
N GLY A 18 3.00 2.13 0.18
CA GLY A 18 3.60 1.57 1.40
C GLY A 18 4.70 2.46 1.97
N SER A 19 5.59 2.98 1.12
CA SER A 19 6.70 3.84 1.56
C SER A 19 6.22 5.18 2.12
N MET A 20 5.21 5.80 1.50
CA MET A 20 4.62 7.04 1.98
C MET A 20 3.93 6.84 3.33
N ALA A 21 3.19 5.74 3.51
CA ALA A 21 2.56 5.41 4.78
C ALA A 21 3.60 5.18 5.90
N LEU A 22 4.69 4.46 5.61
CA LEU A 22 5.80 4.29 6.57
C LEU A 22 6.48 5.62 6.92
N TYR A 23 6.67 6.50 5.93
CA TYR A 23 7.24 7.82 6.17
C TYR A 23 6.33 8.67 7.07
N GLU A 24 5.03 8.73 6.77
CA GLU A 24 4.06 9.45 7.59
C GLU A 24 4.02 8.91 9.02
N LEU A 25 3.97 7.59 9.20
CA LEU A 25 4.00 6.95 10.52
C LEU A 25 5.27 7.29 11.31
N ALA A 26 6.42 7.45 10.64
CA ALA A 26 7.68 7.75 11.31
C ALA A 26 7.75 9.18 11.87
N VAL A 27 6.95 10.12 11.33
CA VAL A 27 7.00 11.54 11.71
C VAL A 27 5.71 12.05 12.35
N PHE A 28 4.63 11.27 12.30
CA PHE A 28 3.33 11.65 12.86
C PHE A 28 3.34 11.64 14.39
N ASP A 29 2.82 12.72 14.97
CA ASP A 29 2.59 12.87 16.40
C ASP A 29 1.10 12.63 16.73
N PRO A 30 0.73 11.50 17.36
CA PRO A 30 -0.65 11.19 17.72
C PRO A 30 -1.09 11.82 19.05
N SER A 31 -0.25 12.62 19.72
CA SER A 31 -0.49 13.03 21.12
C SER A 31 -1.66 13.99 21.34
N ASP A 32 -1.99 14.83 20.36
CA ASP A 32 -3.07 15.81 20.46
C ASP A 32 -3.95 15.84 19.19
N PRO A 33 -5.04 15.05 19.14
CA PRO A 33 -5.94 15.04 17.99
C PRO A 33 -6.79 16.31 17.85
N VAL A 34 -6.84 17.19 18.88
CA VAL A 34 -7.67 18.40 18.88
C VAL A 34 -6.90 19.56 18.28
N LEU A 35 -5.71 19.87 18.80
CA LEU A 35 -4.91 21.00 18.34
C LEU A 35 -3.82 20.58 17.34
N ASN A 36 -3.41 19.32 17.27
CA ASN A 36 -2.41 18.85 16.31
C ASN A 36 -2.92 17.70 15.41
N PRO A 37 -4.09 17.79 14.77
CA PRO A 37 -4.61 16.73 13.90
C PRO A 37 -3.75 16.51 12.64
N MET A 38 -3.93 15.36 11.99
CA MET A 38 -3.19 14.90 10.79
C MET A 38 -2.96 15.97 9.71
N TRP A 39 -3.97 16.82 9.43
CA TRP A 39 -3.90 17.84 8.38
C TRP A 39 -3.01 19.03 8.75
N ARG A 40 -2.75 19.27 10.05
CA ARG A 40 -1.77 20.27 10.50
C ARG A 40 -0.33 19.79 10.37
N GLN A 41 -0.13 18.47 10.36
CA GLN A 41 1.19 17.85 10.29
C GLN A 41 1.62 17.53 8.85
N GLY A 42 0.80 17.86 7.84
CA GLY A 42 1.10 17.60 6.43
C GLY A 42 0.94 16.13 6.03
N MET A 43 0.12 15.37 6.75
CA MET A 43 -0.16 13.97 6.42
C MET A 43 -1.07 13.90 5.19
N PHE A 44 -0.70 13.07 4.22
CA PHE A 44 -1.39 12.91 2.95
C PHE A 44 -2.13 11.58 2.86
N VAL A 45 -1.48 10.44 3.13
CA VAL A 45 -2.09 9.11 2.94
C VAL A 45 -2.87 8.61 4.16
N MET A 46 -2.50 9.00 5.39
CA MET A 46 -3.26 8.66 6.60
C MET A 46 -4.75 9.07 6.57
N PRO A 47 -5.13 10.27 6.09
CA PRO A 47 -6.54 10.62 5.89
C PRO A 47 -7.30 9.63 4.99
N PHE A 48 -6.67 9.12 3.93
CA PHE A 48 -7.32 8.15 3.02
C PHE A 48 -7.51 6.78 3.68
N MET A 49 -6.55 6.34 4.50
CA MET A 49 -6.68 5.11 5.30
C MET A 49 -7.79 5.27 6.35
N THR A 50 -7.78 6.39 7.08
CA THR A 50 -8.77 6.70 8.13
C THR A 50 -10.19 6.77 7.56
N ARG A 51 -10.36 7.34 6.37
CA ARG A 51 -11.66 7.41 5.67
C ARG A 51 -12.32 6.04 5.47
N LEU A 52 -11.52 4.97 5.39
CA LEU A 52 -12.00 3.61 5.17
C LEU A 52 -11.93 2.74 6.44
N GLY A 53 -11.75 3.36 7.62
CA GLY A 53 -11.85 2.67 8.92
C GLY A 53 -10.52 2.19 9.51
N ILE A 54 -9.37 2.55 8.93
CA ILE A 54 -8.07 2.28 9.53
C ILE A 54 -7.72 3.43 10.47
N THR A 55 -7.91 3.25 11.78
CA THR A 55 -7.74 4.31 12.78
C THR A 55 -6.62 4.03 13.79
N ASP A 56 -6.17 2.79 13.89
CA ASP A 56 -5.34 2.33 14.99
C ASP A 56 -3.92 1.97 14.54
N SER A 57 -2.98 2.07 15.47
CA SER A 57 -1.56 1.74 15.27
C SER A 57 -1.12 0.61 16.20
N TRP A 58 -0.18 -0.22 15.73
CA TRP A 58 0.57 -1.17 16.56
C TRP A 58 1.37 -0.50 17.69
N GLY A 59 1.58 0.81 17.63
CA GLY A 59 2.12 1.64 18.71
C GLY A 59 1.15 1.89 19.87
N GLY A 60 -0.08 1.37 19.79
CA GLY A 60 -1.06 1.42 20.90
C GLY A 60 -1.87 2.70 20.98
N TRP A 61 -1.95 3.46 19.90
CA TRP A 61 -2.75 4.69 19.80
C TRP A 61 -3.77 4.59 18.66
N SER A 62 -4.86 5.35 18.79
CA SER A 62 -5.86 5.59 17.74
C SER A 62 -5.88 7.06 17.33
N ILE A 63 -6.32 7.33 16.10
CA ILE A 63 -6.38 8.69 15.54
C ILE A 63 -7.34 9.63 16.31
N THR A 64 -8.26 9.07 17.08
CA THR A 64 -9.18 9.80 17.96
C THR A 64 -8.60 10.12 19.34
N GLY A 65 -7.36 9.69 19.62
CA GLY A 65 -6.68 9.88 20.91
C GLY A 65 -6.89 8.76 21.92
N GLU A 66 -7.56 7.67 21.52
CA GLU A 66 -7.76 6.50 22.39
C GLU A 66 -6.49 5.64 22.49
N SER A 67 -6.29 4.99 23.63
CA SER A 67 -5.27 3.96 23.79
C SER A 67 -5.81 2.61 23.35
N VAL A 68 -5.08 1.93 22.48
CA VAL A 68 -5.50 0.67 21.86
C VAL A 68 -4.56 -0.45 22.32
N SER A 69 -5.12 -1.54 22.86
CA SER A 69 -4.32 -2.69 23.32
C SER A 69 -4.16 -3.78 22.27
N ASN A 70 -5.12 -3.91 21.33
CA ASN A 70 -5.06 -4.86 20.24
C ASN A 70 -5.66 -4.26 18.95
N PRO A 71 -4.85 -3.53 18.16
CA PRO A 71 -5.26 -2.96 16.87
C PRO A 71 -5.48 -4.00 15.77
N GLY A 72 -5.17 -5.29 16.02
CA GLY A 72 -5.31 -6.36 15.02
C GLY A 72 -4.34 -6.24 13.85
N LEU A 73 -4.65 -6.93 12.74
CA LEU A 73 -3.78 -6.94 11.54
C LEU A 73 -3.88 -5.64 10.74
N TRP A 74 -5.08 -5.04 10.64
CA TRP A 74 -5.36 -3.89 9.77
C TRP A 74 -5.16 -2.56 10.50
N SER A 75 -3.96 -2.37 11.06
CA SER A 75 -3.47 -1.06 11.51
C SER A 75 -2.86 -0.26 10.35
N PHE A 76 -2.45 0.98 10.59
CA PHE A 76 -1.67 1.74 9.60
C PHE A 76 -0.40 0.99 9.16
N GLU A 77 0.34 0.37 10.09
CA GLU A 77 1.53 -0.43 9.80
C GLU A 77 1.18 -1.67 8.96
N GLY A 78 0.09 -2.35 9.31
CA GLY A 78 -0.39 -3.53 8.57
C GLY A 78 -0.75 -3.22 7.12
N VAL A 79 -1.41 -2.07 6.89
CA VAL A 79 -1.71 -1.59 5.53
C VAL A 79 -0.42 -1.25 4.78
N ALA A 80 0.53 -0.55 5.42
CA ALA A 80 1.80 -0.19 4.80
C ALA A 80 2.62 -1.43 4.41
N LEU A 81 2.75 -2.41 5.31
CA LEU A 81 3.44 -3.67 5.05
C LEU A 81 2.77 -4.47 3.93
N SER A 82 1.44 -4.53 3.91
CA SER A 82 0.69 -5.22 2.85
C SER A 82 1.00 -4.65 1.47
N HIS A 83 1.13 -3.32 1.35
CA HIS A 83 1.51 -2.66 0.09
C HIS A 83 2.96 -2.96 -0.33
N ILE A 84 3.91 -3.04 0.61
CA ILE A 84 5.29 -3.42 0.31
C ILE A 84 5.38 -4.86 -0.18
N VAL A 85 4.68 -5.80 0.47
CA VAL A 85 4.63 -7.20 0.04
C VAL A 85 3.96 -7.32 -1.33
N LEU A 86 2.84 -6.62 -1.55
CA LEU A 86 2.18 -6.57 -2.86
C LEU A 86 3.11 -6.06 -3.96
N SER A 87 3.85 -4.98 -3.69
CA SER A 87 4.83 -4.42 -4.62
C SER A 87 5.87 -5.46 -5.04
N GLY A 88 6.47 -6.18 -4.07
CA GLY A 88 7.43 -7.24 -4.34
C GLY A 88 6.85 -8.40 -5.16
N MET A 89 5.63 -8.84 -4.86
CA MET A 89 4.95 -9.90 -5.63
C MET A 89 4.66 -9.47 -7.07
N CYS A 90 4.13 -8.25 -7.28
CA CYS A 90 3.88 -7.72 -8.61
C CYS A 90 5.18 -7.53 -9.41
N PHE A 91 6.27 -7.13 -8.76
CA PHE A 91 7.58 -7.00 -9.38
C PHE A 91 8.09 -8.36 -9.91
N LEU A 92 8.02 -9.42 -9.10
CA LEU A 92 8.40 -10.77 -9.53
C LEU A 92 7.51 -11.27 -10.68
N ALA A 93 6.20 -11.03 -10.60
CA ALA A 93 5.27 -11.39 -11.66
C ALA A 93 5.56 -10.62 -12.97
N ALA A 94 5.95 -9.34 -12.88
CA ALA A 94 6.34 -8.53 -14.03
C ALA A 94 7.55 -9.13 -14.75
N ILE A 95 8.58 -9.57 -14.02
CA ILE A 95 9.74 -10.26 -14.60
C ILE A 95 9.32 -11.53 -15.32
N TRP A 96 8.49 -12.37 -14.67
CA TRP A 96 8.01 -13.61 -15.27
C TRP A 96 7.25 -13.37 -16.58
N HIS A 97 6.27 -12.45 -16.59
CA HIS A 97 5.48 -12.11 -17.78
C HIS A 97 6.29 -11.41 -18.89
N TRP A 98 7.45 -10.84 -18.57
CA TRP A 98 8.35 -10.31 -19.57
C TRP A 98 9.10 -11.42 -20.31
N VAL A 99 9.64 -12.37 -19.53
CA VAL A 99 10.43 -13.51 -20.04
C VAL A 99 9.54 -14.47 -20.82
N TYR A 100 8.44 -14.91 -20.21
CA TYR A 100 7.48 -15.85 -20.79
C TYR A 100 6.35 -15.11 -21.52
N TRP A 101 6.72 -14.33 -22.54
CA TRP A 101 5.79 -13.48 -23.25
C TRP A 101 4.95 -14.21 -24.32
N ASP A 102 5.45 -15.33 -24.83
CA ASP A 102 4.86 -16.06 -25.96
C ASP A 102 4.04 -17.25 -25.47
N LEU A 103 2.90 -16.96 -24.85
CA LEU A 103 1.95 -17.96 -24.37
C LEU A 103 0.86 -18.16 -25.42
N GLU A 104 0.42 -19.40 -25.62
CA GLU A 104 -0.71 -19.71 -26.53
C GLU A 104 -1.99 -18.96 -26.15
N LEU A 105 -2.17 -18.64 -24.87
CA LEU A 105 -3.27 -17.80 -24.38
C LEU A 105 -3.39 -16.44 -25.11
N PHE A 106 -2.28 -15.91 -25.63
CA PHE A 106 -2.23 -14.62 -26.30
C PHE A 106 -2.37 -14.71 -27.82
N ARG A 107 -2.52 -15.91 -28.39
CA ARG A 107 -2.67 -16.12 -29.83
C ARG A 107 -4.07 -16.59 -30.18
N ASP A 108 -4.65 -16.08 -31.27
CA ASP A 108 -5.86 -16.62 -31.86
C ASP A 108 -5.57 -18.00 -32.48
N PRO A 109 -6.26 -19.09 -32.05
CA PRO A 109 -6.02 -20.43 -32.59
C PRO A 109 -6.21 -20.58 -34.10
N ARG A 110 -6.93 -19.65 -34.75
CA ARG A 110 -7.23 -19.71 -36.19
C ARG A 110 -6.13 -19.10 -37.06
N THR A 111 -5.52 -18.03 -36.58
CA THR A 111 -4.52 -17.25 -37.34
C THR A 111 -3.10 -17.44 -36.80
N GLY A 112 -2.97 -17.82 -35.53
CA GLY A 112 -1.70 -17.88 -34.82
C GLY A 112 -1.13 -16.50 -34.46
N GLU A 113 -1.90 -15.44 -34.69
CA GLU A 113 -1.57 -14.06 -34.31
C GLU A 113 -1.93 -13.77 -32.85
#